data_AF-A0A2A7AR87-F1
#
_entry.id   AF-A0A2A7AR87-F1
#
_cell.length_a   1.000
_cell.length_b   1.000
_cell.length_c   1.000
_cell.angle_alpha   90.00
_cell.angle_beta   90.00
_cell.angle_gamma   90.00
#
_symmetry.space_group_name_H-M   'P 1'
#
loop_
_entity.id
_entity.type
_entity.pdbx_description
1 polymer ?
#
loop_
_entity_poly.entity_id
_entity_poly.type
_entity_poly.pdbx_seq_one_letter_code
_entity_poly.pdbx_strand_id
1 'polypeptide(L)'
;MNSPQRMFQLPEKTLIETWEHLMRTAKWSLFHQNESVEFLRLEPPFKYGYWQRQKEEDHEVSLIRMGINENRFYYLYKEKEGKSFVSQLPTWMTDGHRYRRVSNALLAAKDSLPVAIYHEDGPIVTLALRYLMPAEELDFIKLYSWPTSCIELPHDFNRIFAKDVFYAVKTALEPIGYQFVKE
;
A
#
# COMPACT_ATOMS: atom_id res chain seq x y z
N MET A 1 7.57 22.52 -18.14
CA MET A 1 8.51 21.57 -17.51
C MET A 1 7.72 20.35 -17.05
N ASN A 2 8.16 19.14 -17.37
CA ASN A 2 7.54 17.91 -16.83
C ASN A 2 7.97 17.77 -15.38
N SER A 3 7.01 17.63 -14.46
CA SER A 3 7.32 17.35 -13.06
C SER A 3 7.81 15.90 -12.90
N PRO A 4 8.63 15.57 -11.89
CA PRO A 4 9.04 14.20 -11.61
C PRO A 4 7.85 13.23 -11.54
N GLN A 5 6.72 13.69 -10.99
CA GLN A 5 5.49 12.90 -10.90
C GLN A 5 5.01 12.43 -12.27
N ARG A 6 5.01 13.32 -13.28
CA ARG A 6 4.62 12.95 -14.65
C ARG A 6 5.63 12.04 -15.32
N MET A 7 6.93 12.26 -15.08
CA MET A 7 7.99 11.47 -15.69
C MET A 7 7.99 10.02 -15.19
N PHE A 8 7.72 9.82 -13.90
CA PHE A 8 7.77 8.52 -13.24
C PHE A 8 6.39 7.93 -12.94
N GLN A 9 5.32 8.54 -13.47
CA GLN A 9 3.93 8.12 -13.26
C GLN A 9 3.53 8.03 -11.77
N LEU A 10 4.15 8.87 -10.92
CA LEU A 10 3.75 8.98 -9.52
C LEU A 10 2.34 9.60 -9.44
N PRO A 11 1.53 9.19 -8.47
CA PRO A 11 0.18 9.73 -8.32
C PRO A 11 0.19 11.24 -8.04
N GLU A 12 -0.71 11.96 -8.68
CA GLU A 12 -0.95 13.39 -8.38
C GLU A 12 -1.77 13.56 -7.10
N LYS A 13 -2.55 12.54 -6.71
CA LYS A 13 -3.35 12.52 -5.48
C LYS A 13 -2.56 11.91 -4.33
N THR A 14 -2.77 12.44 -3.14
CA THR A 14 -2.29 11.83 -1.91
C THR A 14 -3.02 10.52 -1.61
N LEU A 15 -2.47 9.73 -0.68
CA LEU A 15 -3.11 8.53 -0.14
C LEU A 15 -4.47 8.86 0.50
N ILE A 16 -4.57 9.97 1.23
CA ILE A 16 -5.81 10.43 1.88
C ILE A 16 -6.86 10.81 0.84
N GLU A 17 -6.52 11.64 -0.15
CA GLU A 17 -7.44 12.02 -1.23
C GLU A 17 -7.90 10.81 -2.05
N THR A 18 -7.00 9.83 -2.23
CA THR A 18 -7.33 8.54 -2.86
C THR A 18 -8.38 7.79 -2.04
N TRP A 19 -8.18 7.69 -0.72
CA TRP A 19 -9.15 7.04 0.18
C TRP A 19 -10.51 7.74 0.18
N GLU A 20 -10.54 9.07 0.31
CA GLU A 20 -11.76 9.87 0.29
C GLU A 20 -12.54 9.68 -1.03
N HIS A 21 -11.81 9.65 -2.15
CA HIS A 21 -12.42 9.39 -3.45
C HIS A 21 -13.06 8.01 -3.54
N LEU A 22 -12.39 6.97 -3.03
CA LEU A 22 -12.94 5.61 -2.98
C LEU A 22 -14.21 5.56 -2.12
N MET A 23 -14.17 6.16 -0.94
CA MET A 23 -15.33 6.19 -0.05
C MET A 23 -16.53 6.95 -0.65
N ARG A 24 -16.28 8.06 -1.35
CA ARG A 24 -17.32 8.84 -2.04
C ARG A 24 -17.95 8.10 -3.22
N THR A 25 -17.17 7.28 -3.93
CA THR A 25 -17.60 6.59 -5.15
C THR A 25 -18.06 5.15 -4.91
N ALA A 26 -17.88 4.64 -3.69
CA ALA A 26 -18.25 3.28 -3.30
C ALA A 26 -19.75 3.01 -3.51
N LYS A 27 -20.04 1.92 -4.22
CA LYS A 27 -21.40 1.44 -4.48
C LYS A 27 -21.67 0.25 -3.58
N TRP A 28 -22.25 0.53 -2.41
CA TRP A 28 -22.51 -0.48 -1.40
C TRP A 28 -23.70 -1.36 -1.78
N SER A 29 -23.48 -2.67 -1.79
CA SER A 29 -24.52 -3.70 -1.90
C SER A 29 -24.46 -4.65 -0.70
N LEU A 30 -25.58 -5.30 -0.40
CA LEU A 30 -25.65 -6.29 0.66
C LEU A 30 -24.73 -7.46 0.32
N PHE A 31 -23.93 -7.89 1.29
CA PHE A 31 -22.99 -8.98 1.13
C PHE A 31 -23.45 -10.21 1.89
N HIS A 32 -23.66 -11.29 1.15
CA HIS A 32 -23.89 -12.63 1.70
C HIS A 32 -22.60 -13.42 1.51
N GLN A 33 -21.92 -13.71 2.61
CA GLN A 33 -20.65 -14.42 2.57
C GLN A 33 -20.88 -15.89 2.16
N ASN A 34 -20.62 -16.19 0.89
CA ASN A 34 -20.75 -17.54 0.35
C ASN A 34 -19.37 -18.17 0.03
N GLU A 35 -18.31 -17.37 0.09
CA GLU A 35 -16.94 -17.77 -0.25
C GLU A 35 -15.97 -17.46 0.90
N SER A 36 -14.77 -18.05 0.82
CA SER A 36 -13.68 -17.70 1.72
C SER A 36 -13.26 -16.25 1.49
N VAL A 37 -13.31 -15.46 2.57
CA VAL A 37 -12.93 -14.05 2.58
C VAL A 37 -11.60 -13.90 3.31
N GLU A 38 -10.70 -13.11 2.75
CA GLU A 38 -9.52 -12.62 3.46
C GLU A 38 -9.64 -11.11 3.65
N PHE A 39 -9.37 -10.65 4.86
CA PHE A 39 -9.33 -9.24 5.25
C PHE A 39 -7.92 -8.70 5.14
N LEU A 40 -7.78 -7.45 4.74
CA LEU A 40 -6.53 -6.72 4.84
C LEU A 40 -6.19 -6.55 6.32
N ARG A 41 -4.94 -6.83 6.68
CA ARG A 41 -4.36 -6.52 7.98
C ARG A 41 -4.17 -5.01 8.09
N LEU A 42 -4.87 -4.36 9.02
CA LEU A 42 -4.77 -2.92 9.27
C LEU A 42 -3.92 -2.62 10.50
N GLU A 43 -3.70 -3.62 11.36
CA GLU A 43 -2.89 -3.49 12.57
C GLU A 43 -1.57 -4.30 12.52
N PRO A 44 -0.53 -3.83 13.21
CA PRO A 44 0.72 -4.57 13.34
C PRO A 44 0.51 -5.93 14.05
N PRO A 45 1.38 -6.93 13.79
CA PRO A 45 2.61 -6.81 13.01
C PRO A 45 2.43 -7.20 11.53
N PHE A 46 2.83 -6.31 10.62
CA PHE A 46 2.72 -6.49 9.16
C PHE A 46 3.67 -7.58 8.60
N LYS A 47 4.59 -8.10 9.42
CA LYS A 47 5.48 -9.21 9.04
C LYS A 47 4.75 -10.53 8.74
N TYR A 48 3.50 -10.69 9.19
CA TYR A 48 2.67 -11.86 8.90
C TYR A 48 1.95 -11.80 7.55
N GLY A 49 2.32 -10.83 6.71
CA GLY A 49 1.69 -10.60 5.42
C GLY A 49 0.47 -9.69 5.49
N TYR A 50 -0.02 -9.33 4.31
CA TYR A 50 -1.07 -8.32 4.14
C TYR A 50 -2.48 -8.83 4.44
N TRP A 51 -2.71 -10.14 4.40
CA TRP A 51 -4.05 -10.71 4.40
C TRP A 51 -4.23 -11.70 5.54
N GLN A 52 -5.40 -11.68 6.15
CA GLN A 52 -5.75 -12.50 7.31
C GLN A 52 -7.20 -12.97 7.22
N ARG A 53 -7.54 -14.04 7.94
CA ARG A 53 -8.88 -14.64 7.91
C ARG A 53 -9.88 -13.98 8.86
N GLN A 54 -9.37 -13.27 9.87
CA GLN A 54 -10.19 -12.59 10.86
C GLN A 54 -10.22 -11.10 10.56
N LYS A 55 -11.40 -10.51 10.75
CA LYS A 55 -11.60 -9.07 10.68
C LYS A 55 -11.10 -8.44 12.00
N GLU A 56 -10.49 -7.26 11.89
CA GLU A 56 -10.21 -6.41 13.05
C GLU A 56 -11.48 -5.62 13.43
N GLU A 57 -11.79 -5.54 14.73
CA GLU A 57 -13.08 -5.01 15.22
C GLU A 57 -13.19 -3.48 15.13
N ASP A 58 -12.07 -2.76 15.27
CA ASP A 58 -12.03 -1.30 15.42
C ASP A 58 -12.11 -0.51 14.09
N HIS A 59 -12.46 -1.19 12.99
CA HIS A 59 -12.41 -0.60 11.66
C HIS A 59 -13.76 -0.62 10.96
N GLU A 60 -14.33 0.59 10.77
CA GLU A 60 -15.61 0.80 10.07
C GLU A 60 -15.61 0.21 8.66
N VAL A 61 -14.53 0.45 7.91
CA VAL A 61 -14.33 -0.04 6.55
C VAL A 61 -12.98 -0.75 6.48
N SER A 62 -12.97 -1.92 5.85
CA SER A 62 -11.78 -2.69 5.53
C SER A 62 -11.73 -3.00 4.02
N LEU A 63 -10.59 -3.52 3.57
CA LEU A 63 -10.41 -4.08 2.25
C LEU A 63 -10.46 -5.61 2.36
N ILE A 64 -11.32 -6.25 1.60
CA ILE A 64 -11.38 -7.71 1.53
C ILE A 64 -11.00 -8.20 0.14
N ARG A 65 -10.58 -9.45 0.05
CA ARG A 65 -10.45 -10.18 -1.20
C ARG A 65 -11.13 -11.54 -1.14
N MET A 66 -11.61 -11.98 -2.29
CA MET A 66 -12.23 -13.28 -2.52
C MET A 66 -11.67 -13.91 -3.79
N GLY A 67 -11.82 -15.23 -3.93
CA GLY A 67 -11.27 -16.00 -5.05
C GLY A 67 -9.90 -16.63 -4.78
N ILE A 68 -9.43 -17.42 -5.75
CA ILE A 68 -8.25 -18.29 -5.61
C ILE A 68 -7.17 -17.84 -6.61
N ASN A 69 -5.91 -17.85 -6.15
CA ASN A 69 -4.73 -17.55 -6.95
C ASN A 69 -4.81 -16.18 -7.65
N GLU A 70 -4.68 -16.16 -8.98
CA GLU A 70 -4.69 -14.95 -9.81
C GLU A 70 -6.11 -14.42 -10.06
N ASN A 71 -7.14 -15.21 -9.77
CA ASN A 71 -8.54 -14.82 -9.98
C ASN A 71 -9.12 -14.22 -8.68
N ARG A 72 -8.45 -13.18 -8.17
CA ARG A 72 -8.83 -12.49 -6.93
C ARG A 72 -9.60 -11.22 -7.21
N PHE A 73 -10.75 -11.10 -6.58
CA PHE A 73 -11.58 -9.89 -6.60
C PHE A 73 -11.45 -9.16 -5.28
N TYR A 74 -11.38 -7.84 -5.34
CA TYR A 74 -11.19 -6.99 -4.17
C TYR A 74 -12.41 -6.10 -3.96
N TYR A 75 -12.77 -5.89 -2.70
CA TYR A 75 -13.96 -5.13 -2.32
C TYR A 75 -13.64 -4.27 -1.11
N LEU A 76 -14.17 -3.05 -1.10
CA LEU A 76 -14.36 -2.34 0.16
C LEU A 76 -15.46 -3.07 0.93
N TYR A 77 -15.27 -3.25 2.22
CA TYR A 77 -16.17 -3.98 3.09
C TYR A 77 -16.49 -3.16 4.33
N LYS A 78 -17.76 -3.16 4.75
CA LYS A 78 -18.17 -2.57 6.03
C LYS A 78 -19.30 -3.37 6.64
N GLU A 79 -19.46 -3.23 7.94
CA GLU A 79 -20.63 -3.74 8.66
C GLU A 79 -21.44 -2.58 9.21
N LYS A 80 -22.76 -2.67 9.06
CA LYS A 80 -23.68 -1.69 9.62
C LYS A 80 -24.93 -2.42 10.09
N GLU A 81 -25.32 -2.20 11.34
CA GLU A 81 -26.55 -2.77 11.94
C GLU A 81 -26.62 -4.31 11.81
N GLY A 82 -25.48 -4.99 12.04
CA GLY A 82 -25.39 -6.45 11.93
C GLY A 82 -25.44 -7.00 10.50
N LYS A 83 -25.40 -6.14 9.48
CA LYS A 83 -25.37 -6.53 8.07
C LYS A 83 -24.02 -6.15 7.45
N SER A 84 -23.49 -7.06 6.64
CA SER A 84 -22.28 -6.83 5.85
C SER A 84 -22.62 -6.19 4.50
N PHE A 85 -21.81 -5.22 4.09
CA PHE A 85 -21.93 -4.55 2.80
C PHE A 85 -20.58 -4.55 2.09
N VAL A 86 -20.61 -4.69 0.77
CA VAL A 86 -19.41 -4.61 -0.07
C VAL A 86 -19.58 -3.60 -1.20
N SER A 87 -18.47 -3.05 -1.65
CA SER A 87 -18.36 -2.29 -2.90
C SER A 87 -17.19 -2.85 -3.69
N GLN A 88 -17.49 -3.49 -4.82
CA GLN A 88 -16.46 -4.08 -5.67
C GLN A 88 -15.53 -3.02 -6.26
N LEU A 89 -14.23 -3.29 -6.19
CA LEU A 89 -13.22 -2.46 -6.83
C LEU A 89 -13.02 -2.90 -8.28
N PRO A 90 -12.86 -1.97 -9.23
CA PRO A 90 -12.53 -2.32 -10.61
C PRO A 90 -11.19 -3.06 -10.72
N THR A 91 -11.11 -4.04 -11.61
CA THR A 91 -9.90 -4.88 -11.81
C THR A 91 -8.65 -4.06 -12.14
N TRP A 92 -8.78 -3.02 -12.97
CA TRP A 92 -7.66 -2.13 -13.31
C TRP A 92 -7.03 -1.43 -12.10
N MET A 93 -7.75 -1.32 -10.98
CA MET A 93 -7.25 -0.73 -9.74
C MET A 93 -6.55 -1.77 -8.84
N THR A 94 -6.76 -3.06 -9.08
CA THR A 94 -6.40 -4.12 -8.14
C THR A 94 -5.38 -5.11 -8.68
N ASP A 95 -5.38 -5.35 -9.99
CA ASP A 95 -4.54 -6.33 -10.66
C ASP A 95 -3.05 -5.97 -10.60
N GLY A 96 -2.17 -6.97 -10.70
CA GLY A 96 -0.71 -6.75 -10.73
C GLY A 96 -0.18 -6.03 -9.48
N HIS A 97 -0.73 -6.35 -8.30
CA HIS A 97 -0.43 -5.69 -7.02
C HIS A 97 -0.88 -4.22 -6.92
N ARG A 98 -1.64 -3.68 -7.89
CA ARG A 98 -2.19 -2.31 -7.82
C ARG A 98 -3.14 -2.10 -6.65
N TYR A 99 -3.73 -3.19 -6.11
CA TYR A 99 -4.51 -3.14 -4.86
C TYR A 99 -3.74 -2.49 -3.71
N ARG A 100 -2.39 -2.52 -3.74
CA ARG A 100 -1.55 -1.85 -2.75
C ARG A 100 -1.84 -0.35 -2.66
N ARG A 101 -2.30 0.29 -3.73
CA ARG A 101 -2.69 1.71 -3.66
C ARG A 101 -3.90 1.90 -2.76
N VAL A 102 -4.88 1.01 -2.87
CA VAL A 102 -6.05 0.99 -1.99
C VAL A 102 -5.64 0.64 -0.56
N SER A 103 -4.75 -0.33 -0.36
CA SER A 103 -4.32 -0.72 0.97
C SER A 103 -3.49 0.37 1.67
N ASN A 104 -2.53 1.00 0.98
CA ASN A 104 -1.76 2.12 1.50
C ASN A 104 -2.67 3.33 1.81
N ALA A 105 -3.65 3.62 0.95
CA ALA A 105 -4.62 4.69 1.17
C ALA A 105 -5.48 4.45 2.41
N LEU A 106 -5.99 3.23 2.58
CA LEU A 106 -6.77 2.82 3.76
C LEU A 106 -5.92 2.92 5.04
N LEU A 107 -4.70 2.37 5.04
CA LEU A 107 -3.80 2.43 6.19
C LEU A 107 -3.43 3.88 6.55
N ALA A 108 -3.17 4.73 5.56
CA ALA A 108 -2.88 6.15 5.78
C ALA A 108 -4.08 6.87 6.41
N ALA A 109 -5.30 6.61 5.92
CA ALA A 109 -6.52 7.19 6.47
C ALA A 109 -6.85 6.71 7.89
N LYS A 110 -6.25 5.60 8.33
CA LYS A 110 -6.37 5.05 9.69
C LYS A 110 -5.18 5.39 10.58
N ASP A 111 -4.22 6.17 10.09
CA ASP A 111 -2.97 6.48 10.78
C ASP A 111 -2.19 5.21 11.22
N SER A 112 -2.31 4.14 10.42
CA SER A 112 -1.69 2.83 10.70
C SER A 112 -0.71 2.37 9.61
N LEU A 113 -0.44 3.23 8.61
CA LEU A 113 0.54 2.94 7.56
C LEU A 113 1.95 2.84 8.17
N PRO A 114 2.65 1.70 8.03
CA PRO A 114 4.00 1.59 8.56
C PRO A 114 4.94 2.61 7.94
N VAL A 115 5.68 3.30 8.80
CA VAL A 115 6.74 4.22 8.38
C VAL A 115 7.91 3.43 7.79
N ALA A 116 8.51 3.96 6.73
CA ALA A 116 9.78 3.45 6.23
C ALA A 116 10.89 3.90 7.18
N ILE A 117 11.81 3.00 7.51
CA ILE A 117 12.93 3.29 8.41
C ILE A 117 14.20 3.33 7.59
N TYR A 118 15.06 4.32 7.82
CA TYR A 118 16.33 4.42 7.11
C TYR A 118 17.52 4.65 8.04
N HIS A 119 18.67 4.12 7.64
CA HIS A 119 19.95 4.28 8.33
C HIS A 119 20.96 4.90 7.36
N GLU A 120 21.73 5.88 7.83
CA GLU A 120 22.78 6.53 7.04
C GLU A 120 24.14 5.99 7.45
N ASP A 121 24.91 5.50 6.47
CA ASP A 121 26.30 5.08 6.66
C ASP A 121 27.17 5.78 5.61
N GLY A 122 27.81 6.88 6.03
CA GLY A 122 28.61 7.73 5.15
C GLY A 122 27.85 8.17 3.88
N PRO A 123 28.29 7.77 2.68
CA PRO A 123 27.67 8.16 1.41
C PRO A 123 26.44 7.31 1.03
N ILE A 124 26.10 6.28 1.80
CA ILE A 124 24.96 5.38 1.50
C ILE A 124 23.85 5.48 2.54
N VAL A 125 22.65 5.10 2.11
CA VAL A 125 21.47 4.97 2.96
C VAL A 125 20.87 3.59 2.77
N THR A 126 20.61 2.88 3.86
CA THR A 126 19.82 1.64 3.87
C THR A 126 18.39 1.97 4.25
N LEU A 127 17.42 1.52 3.46
CA LEU A 127 15.99 1.78 3.60
C LEU A 127 15.23 0.47 3.82
N ALA A 128 14.44 0.41 4.88
CA ALA A 128 13.48 -0.65 5.17
C ALA A 128 12.05 -0.11 5.01
N LEU A 129 11.35 -0.52 3.96
CA LEU A 129 10.02 0.04 3.62
C LEU A 129 8.93 -0.33 4.62
N ARG A 130 9.07 -1.46 5.33
CA ARG A 130 8.10 -2.06 6.28
C ARG A 130 6.72 -2.42 5.70
N TYR A 131 6.25 -1.72 4.67
CA TYR A 131 5.06 -2.00 3.90
C TYR A 131 5.31 -1.60 2.44
N LEU A 132 4.99 -2.47 1.47
CA LEU A 132 5.28 -2.14 0.06
C LEU A 132 4.27 -1.16 -0.50
N MET A 133 4.81 -0.17 -1.20
CA MET A 133 4.06 0.79 -2.00
C MET A 133 3.46 0.12 -3.25
N PRO A 134 2.55 0.82 -3.97
CA PRO A 134 2.10 0.41 -5.30
C PRO A 134 3.25 0.37 -6.30
N ALA A 135 3.02 -0.26 -7.45
CA ALA A 135 4.07 -0.57 -8.41
C ALA A 135 4.82 0.69 -8.87
N GLU A 136 4.13 1.78 -9.16
CA GLU A 136 4.73 3.01 -9.68
C GLU A 136 5.71 3.63 -8.68
N GLU A 137 5.30 3.78 -7.42
CA GLU A 137 6.16 4.31 -6.37
C GLU A 137 7.31 3.35 -6.00
N LEU A 138 7.03 2.03 -5.98
CA LEU A 138 8.04 1.02 -5.70
C LEU A 138 9.08 0.93 -6.83
N ASP A 139 8.66 1.04 -8.09
CA ASP A 139 9.57 1.02 -9.24
C ASP A 139 10.41 2.31 -9.29
N PHE A 140 9.87 3.46 -8.89
CA PHE A 140 10.65 4.68 -8.71
C PHE A 140 11.76 4.51 -7.65
N ILE A 141 11.46 3.85 -6.51
CA ILE A 141 12.47 3.45 -5.52
C ILE A 141 13.51 2.50 -6.15
N LYS A 142 13.06 1.49 -6.88
CA LYS A 142 13.93 0.44 -7.44
C LYS A 142 14.86 0.95 -8.53
N LEU A 143 14.44 1.96 -9.29
CA LEU A 143 15.24 2.58 -10.35
C LEU A 143 16.57 3.14 -9.83
N TYR A 144 16.57 3.60 -8.58
CA TYR A 144 17.69 4.33 -7.97
C TYR A 144 18.31 3.61 -6.76
N SER A 145 17.99 2.34 -6.56
CA SER A 145 18.46 1.56 -5.41
C SER A 145 18.77 0.12 -5.77
N TRP A 146 19.49 -0.56 -4.87
CA TRP A 146 19.81 -1.98 -4.98
C TRP A 146 19.24 -2.76 -3.80
N PRO A 147 18.86 -4.04 -3.96
CA PRO A 147 18.49 -4.86 -2.83
C PRO A 147 19.70 -5.10 -1.91
N THR A 148 19.47 -5.28 -0.61
CA THR A 148 20.54 -5.64 0.34
C THR A 148 21.08 -7.06 0.15
N SER A 149 20.35 -7.90 -0.59
CA SER A 149 20.75 -9.26 -0.96
C SER A 149 20.37 -9.54 -2.42
N CYS A 150 21.25 -10.25 -3.14
CA CYS A 150 21.01 -10.69 -4.51
C CYS A 150 20.75 -12.20 -4.61
N ILE A 151 20.53 -12.88 -3.48
CA ILE A 151 20.36 -14.34 -3.42
C ILE A 151 18.94 -14.76 -3.89
N GLU A 152 17.91 -13.98 -3.52
CA GLU A 152 16.50 -14.28 -3.85
C GLU A 152 15.76 -13.00 -4.30
N LEU A 153 15.75 -12.71 -5.59
CA LEU A 153 15.04 -11.52 -6.08
C LEU A 153 13.51 -11.66 -5.91
N PRO A 154 12.79 -10.54 -5.63
CA PRO A 154 13.24 -9.16 -5.80
C PRO A 154 13.80 -8.44 -4.55
N HIS A 155 13.73 -9.01 -3.34
CA HIS A 155 14.16 -8.37 -2.07
C HIS A 155 13.69 -6.90 -1.93
N ASP A 156 12.41 -6.63 -2.24
CA ASP A 156 11.88 -5.27 -2.36
C ASP A 156 11.84 -4.47 -1.04
N PHE A 157 11.75 -5.15 0.11
CA PHE A 157 11.57 -4.49 1.42
C PHE A 157 12.80 -3.74 1.92
N ASN A 158 14.01 -4.16 1.52
CA ASN A 158 15.27 -3.58 1.99
C ASN A 158 16.11 -3.13 0.80
N ARG A 159 16.39 -1.82 0.75
CA ARG A 159 17.04 -1.17 -0.38
C ARG A 159 18.24 -0.34 0.07
N ILE A 160 19.25 -0.21 -0.78
CA ILE A 160 20.44 0.63 -0.56
C ILE A 160 20.44 1.73 -1.61
N PHE A 161 20.70 2.96 -1.19
CA PHE A 161 20.77 4.16 -2.02
C PHE A 161 22.11 4.88 -1.85
N ALA A 162 22.50 5.67 -2.85
CA ALA A 162 23.35 6.82 -2.63
C ALA A 162 22.57 7.89 -1.83
N LYS A 163 23.22 8.54 -0.86
CA LYS A 163 22.55 9.41 0.13
C LYS A 163 21.76 10.56 -0.50
N ASP A 164 22.37 11.28 -1.44
CA ASP A 164 21.75 12.38 -2.18
C ASP A 164 20.52 11.92 -2.98
N VAL A 165 20.63 10.77 -3.64
CA VAL A 165 19.53 10.18 -4.40
C VAL A 165 18.38 9.74 -3.49
N PHE A 166 18.67 9.16 -2.32
CA PHE A 166 17.66 8.82 -1.32
C PHE A 166 16.84 10.06 -0.92
N TYR A 167 17.48 11.18 -0.62
CA TYR A 167 16.77 12.40 -0.24
C TYR A 167 15.92 12.97 -1.36
N ALA A 168 16.34 12.85 -2.62
CA ALA A 168 15.52 13.21 -3.77
C ALA A 168 14.27 12.33 -3.90
N VAL A 169 14.42 11.01 -3.73
CA VAL A 169 13.30 10.06 -3.74
C VAL A 169 12.34 10.31 -2.57
N LYS A 170 12.87 10.48 -1.36
CA LYS A 170 12.11 10.84 -0.16
C LYS A 170 11.27 12.10 -0.40
N THR A 171 11.89 13.16 -0.92
CA THR A 171 11.20 14.43 -1.22
C THR A 171 10.06 14.28 -2.23
N ALA A 172 10.17 13.33 -3.17
CA ALA A 172 9.11 13.06 -4.13
C ALA A 172 7.94 12.23 -3.55
N LEU A 173 8.22 11.37 -2.56
CA LEU A 173 7.24 10.45 -1.98
C LEU A 173 6.52 11.00 -0.75
N GLU A 174 7.16 11.87 0.05
CA GLU A 174 6.54 12.47 1.23
C GLU A 174 5.24 13.24 0.92
N PRO A 175 5.14 14.05 -0.15
CA PRO A 175 3.89 14.73 -0.51
C PRO A 175 2.74 13.79 -0.85
N ILE A 176 3.02 12.53 -1.25
CA ILE A 176 1.99 11.53 -1.53
C ILE A 176 1.36 11.01 -0.22
N GLY A 177 2.09 11.10 0.89
CA GLY A 177 1.66 10.66 2.23
C GLY A 177 2.54 9.57 2.85
N TYR A 178 3.68 9.24 2.25
CA TYR A 178 4.63 8.28 2.83
C TYR A 178 5.55 8.96 3.85
N GLN A 179 5.86 8.26 4.94
CA GLN A 179 6.72 8.77 6.01
C GLN A 179 8.02 7.99 6.09
N PHE A 180 9.13 8.70 6.37
CA PHE A 180 10.46 8.13 6.51
C PHE A 180 11.10 8.60 7.82
N VAL A 181 11.48 7.65 8.67
CA VAL A 181 12.09 7.90 9.98
C VAL A 181 13.52 7.40 9.97
N LYS A 182 14.45 8.24 10.45
CA LYS A 182 15.84 7.85 10.63
C LYS A 182 15.97 6.98 11.89
N GLU A 183 16.71 5.87 11.79
CA GLU A 183 17.10 5.03 12.93
C GLU A 183 18.12 5.72 13.83
#